data_AF-A0A1H9IDW5-F1
#
_entry.id   AF-A0A1H9IDW5-F1
#
_cell.length_a   1.000
_cell.length_b   1.000
_cell.length_c   1.000
_cell.angle_alpha   90.00
_cell.angle_beta   90.00
_cell.angle_gamma   90.00
#
_symmetry.space_group_name_H-M   'P 1'
#
loop_
_entity.id
_entity.type
_entity.pdbx_description
1 polymer ?
#
loop_
_entity_poly.entity_id
_entity_poly.type
_entity_poly.pdbx_seq_one_letter_code
_entity_poly.pdbx_strand_id
1 'polypeptide(L)'
;MKKITISIFILCALSLFISCGDEKKSPAKKANETNSTKAKENKVETITSVVLYDGTPFYSENADGKMVYADEAPLGETIRIYVKNNSIEQKEAIRLLSSGKEETFNFVHVAYFDKDYWTRDIFITNDAALTAGCITAQALTYSSPDGSSATSKKIEAGTLVAVNESSKTRDTDLDIEFVEITYYSGAAFGKRIYVKSNLVSTNSADIVALQTIAKMKSNENLNPDVKTQLMDSLNSLPVSSYVADIISDL
;
A
#
# COMPACT_ATOMS: atom_id res chain seq x y z
N MET A 1 49.18 -32.81 2.45
CA MET A 1 49.41 -33.10 3.89
C MET A 1 48.07 -33.41 4.55
N LYS A 2 48.04 -34.47 5.37
CA LYS A 2 46.98 -34.95 6.29
C LYS A 2 45.59 -35.32 5.71
N LYS A 3 45.31 -36.63 5.76
CA LYS A 3 43.96 -37.25 5.81
C LYS A 3 43.30 -36.91 7.16
N ILE A 4 41.96 -36.89 7.22
CA ILE A 4 41.14 -37.51 8.28
C ILE A 4 39.74 -37.77 7.70
N THR A 5 39.37 -39.04 7.74
CA THR A 5 38.05 -39.65 7.56
C THR A 5 37.22 -39.45 8.83
N ILE A 6 35.87 -39.49 8.78
CA ILE A 6 35.03 -40.30 9.69
C ILE A 6 33.54 -40.18 9.30
N SER A 7 32.88 -41.33 9.38
CA SER A 7 31.53 -41.68 8.95
C SER A 7 30.48 -41.58 10.07
N ILE A 8 29.21 -41.43 9.64
CA ILE A 8 27.94 -42.06 10.13
C ILE A 8 27.48 -41.79 11.58
N PHE A 9 26.21 -41.40 11.75
CA PHE A 9 25.24 -42.11 12.62
C PHE A 9 23.78 -41.80 12.22
N ILE A 10 23.07 -42.83 11.76
CA ILE A 10 21.60 -42.93 11.70
C ILE A 10 21.13 -43.34 13.09
N LEU A 11 20.02 -42.78 13.59
CA LEU A 11 19.19 -43.50 14.57
C LEU A 11 17.71 -43.11 14.45
N CYS A 12 16.91 -44.09 14.00
CA CYS A 12 15.47 -44.17 14.19
C CYS A 12 15.14 -44.32 15.69
N ALA A 13 14.01 -43.77 16.12
CA ALA A 13 13.22 -44.39 17.19
C ALA A 13 11.73 -44.06 17.03
N LEU A 14 11.01 -45.11 16.63
CA LEU A 14 9.57 -45.31 16.77
C LEU A 14 9.23 -45.46 18.26
N SER A 15 8.09 -44.93 18.73
CA SER A 15 7.32 -45.60 19.79
C SER A 15 5.86 -45.12 19.82
N LEU A 16 4.98 -46.09 19.54
CA LEU A 16 3.57 -46.13 19.92
C LEU A 16 3.46 -46.58 21.39
N PHE A 17 2.49 -46.05 22.14
CA PHE A 17 1.75 -46.83 23.15
C PHE A 17 0.30 -46.32 23.28
N ILE A 18 -0.60 -47.30 23.35
CA ILE A 18 -2.05 -47.30 23.49
C ILE A 18 -2.37 -47.54 24.98
N SER A 19 -3.45 -46.96 25.57
CA SER A 19 -4.30 -47.69 26.54
C SER A 19 -5.61 -46.97 26.94
N CYS A 20 -6.72 -47.74 26.90
CA CYS A 20 -8.01 -47.78 27.63
C CYS A 20 -8.37 -46.72 28.70
N GLY A 21 -9.62 -46.35 29.00
CA GLY A 21 -10.94 -46.97 28.82
C GLY A 21 -11.75 -46.94 30.14
N ASP A 22 -13.06 -46.66 30.05
CA ASP A 22 -14.18 -46.94 30.97
C ASP A 22 -14.87 -45.89 31.89
N GLU A 23 -16.21 -46.04 31.88
CA GLU A 23 -17.34 -45.21 32.34
C GLU A 23 -17.64 -45.24 33.85
N LYS A 24 -18.34 -44.19 34.35
CA LYS A 24 -19.29 -44.27 35.49
C LYS A 24 -20.50 -43.34 35.31
N LYS A 25 -21.70 -43.83 35.70
CA LYS A 25 -23.03 -43.18 35.65
C LYS A 25 -23.40 -42.34 36.90
N SER A 26 -24.04 -41.17 36.66
CA SER A 26 -25.13 -40.41 37.38
C SER A 26 -25.03 -40.08 38.90
N PRO A 27 -25.72 -39.03 39.47
CA PRO A 27 -26.98 -38.40 39.01
C PRO A 27 -27.18 -36.86 39.15
N ALA A 28 -28.17 -36.36 38.38
CA ALA A 28 -29.18 -35.30 38.64
C ALA A 28 -28.84 -33.84 39.08
N LYS A 29 -29.45 -32.92 38.32
CA LYS A 29 -30.13 -31.65 38.71
C LYS A 29 -29.26 -30.39 38.92
N LYS A 30 -29.31 -29.47 37.94
CA LYS A 30 -29.94 -28.13 38.07
C LYS A 30 -29.84 -27.36 36.76
N ALA A 31 -30.99 -26.84 36.33
CA ALA A 31 -31.07 -25.78 35.35
C ALA A 31 -30.25 -24.59 35.84
N ASN A 32 -29.36 -24.09 35.00
CA ASN A 32 -28.92 -22.71 35.11
C ASN A 32 -28.78 -22.17 33.69
N GLU A 33 -29.56 -21.14 33.44
CA GLU A 33 -29.59 -20.35 32.21
C GLU A 33 -28.17 -19.97 31.84
N THR A 34 -27.62 -20.66 30.85
CA THR A 34 -26.44 -20.15 30.17
C THR A 34 -26.97 -19.07 29.25
N ASN A 35 -26.90 -17.82 29.73
CA ASN A 35 -26.87 -16.64 28.88
C ASN A 35 -25.84 -16.93 27.79
N SER A 36 -26.34 -17.39 26.65
CA SER A 36 -25.63 -17.40 25.39
C SER A 36 -25.45 -15.95 25.01
N THR A 37 -24.45 -15.31 25.62
CA THR A 37 -23.76 -14.19 24.99
C THR A 37 -23.24 -14.79 23.70
N LYS A 38 -24.02 -14.66 22.62
CA LYS A 38 -23.53 -14.88 21.27
C LYS A 38 -22.27 -14.04 21.16
N ALA A 39 -21.12 -14.69 21.29
CA ALA A 39 -19.88 -14.12 20.82
C ALA A 39 -20.19 -13.73 19.38
N LYS A 40 -20.23 -12.42 19.11
CA LYS A 40 -20.22 -11.94 17.74
C LYS A 40 -18.94 -12.53 17.17
N GLU A 41 -19.11 -13.58 16.38
CA GLU A 41 -18.07 -14.14 15.56
C GLU A 41 -17.52 -12.96 14.74
N ASN A 42 -16.30 -12.53 15.06
CA ASN A 42 -15.66 -11.42 14.38
C ASN A 42 -15.43 -11.90 12.94
N LYS A 43 -16.37 -11.61 12.05
CA LYS A 43 -16.23 -11.91 10.63
C LYS A 43 -15.06 -11.08 10.11
N VAL A 44 -13.96 -11.76 9.81
CA VAL A 44 -12.83 -11.18 9.12
C VAL A 44 -13.20 -11.16 7.64
N GLU A 45 -13.39 -9.96 7.10
CA GLU A 45 -13.64 -9.73 5.69
C GLU A 45 -12.39 -9.13 5.05
N THR A 46 -12.29 -9.19 3.73
CA THR A 46 -11.26 -8.45 3.00
C THR A 46 -11.89 -7.64 1.88
N ILE A 47 -11.31 -6.48 1.59
CA ILE A 47 -11.64 -5.66 0.42
C ILE A 47 -10.44 -5.57 -0.50
N THR A 48 -10.69 -5.48 -1.80
CA THR A 48 -9.64 -5.36 -2.80
C THR A 48 -9.10 -3.93 -2.85
N SER A 49 -7.79 -3.80 -3.00
CA SER A 49 -7.03 -2.55 -3.00
C SER A 49 -5.95 -2.59 -4.07
N VAL A 50 -5.51 -1.41 -4.52
CA VAL A 50 -4.47 -1.25 -5.54
C VAL A 50 -3.28 -0.49 -4.95
N VAL A 51 -2.07 -0.96 -5.26
CA VAL A 51 -0.81 -0.32 -4.88
C VAL A 51 -0.55 0.92 -5.75
N LEU A 52 -0.23 2.05 -5.10
CA LEU A 52 -0.05 3.38 -5.73
C LEU A 52 1.43 3.78 -5.89
N TYR A 53 2.34 3.09 -5.21
CA TYR A 53 3.77 3.41 -5.18
C TYR A 53 4.59 2.19 -5.62
N ASP A 54 5.55 2.38 -6.52
CA ASP A 54 6.40 1.28 -6.96
C ASP A 54 7.41 0.90 -5.87
N GLY A 55 7.50 -0.38 -5.53
CA GLY A 55 8.26 -0.83 -4.34
C GLY A 55 7.57 -0.42 -3.04
N THR A 56 6.24 -0.55 -2.97
CA THR A 56 5.49 -0.29 -1.74
C THR A 56 5.94 -1.25 -0.64
N PRO A 57 6.47 -0.73 0.49
CA PRO A 57 7.06 -1.59 1.51
C PRO A 57 5.98 -2.27 2.35
N PHE A 58 6.16 -3.57 2.54
CA PHE A 58 5.39 -4.42 3.42
C PHE A 58 6.20 -4.82 4.64
N TYR A 59 5.54 -4.81 5.79
CA TYR A 59 6.15 -5.00 7.08
C TYR A 59 5.50 -6.16 7.82
N SER A 60 6.31 -6.89 8.58
CA SER A 60 5.84 -7.83 9.60
C SER A 60 6.07 -7.23 10.98
N GLU A 61 5.12 -7.46 11.90
CA GLU A 61 5.28 -7.10 13.30
C GLU A 61 6.11 -8.17 14.02
N ASN A 62 7.20 -7.78 14.65
CA ASN A 62 8.01 -8.72 15.45
C ASN A 62 7.42 -8.91 16.87
N ALA A 63 8.04 -9.79 17.67
CA ALA A 63 7.60 -10.07 19.04
C ALA A 63 7.61 -8.85 19.99
N ASP A 64 8.37 -7.80 19.66
CA ASP A 64 8.43 -6.54 20.42
C ASP A 64 7.38 -5.51 19.94
N GLY A 65 6.51 -5.87 19.00
CA GLY A 65 5.53 -4.96 18.40
C GLY A 65 6.13 -3.96 17.40
N LYS A 66 7.35 -4.20 16.90
CA LYS A 66 8.01 -3.33 15.92
C LYS A 66 7.69 -3.77 14.50
N MET A 67 7.40 -2.79 13.64
CA MET A 67 7.26 -3.01 12.20
C MET A 67 8.62 -3.19 11.56
N VAL A 68 8.90 -4.38 11.03
CA VAL A 68 10.14 -4.74 10.35
C VAL A 68 9.85 -4.97 8.88
N TYR A 69 10.64 -4.35 7.99
CA TYR A 69 10.52 -4.56 6.54
C TYR A 69 10.60 -6.06 6.23
N ALA A 70 9.68 -6.56 5.42
CA ALA A 70 9.55 -7.96 5.10
C ALA A 70 9.52 -8.23 3.58
N ASP A 71 8.84 -7.36 2.82
CA ASP A 71 8.61 -7.55 1.40
C ASP A 71 8.26 -6.22 0.73
N GLU A 72 8.06 -6.22 -0.59
CA GLU A 72 7.52 -5.08 -1.32
C GLU A 72 6.58 -5.51 -2.45
N ALA A 73 5.69 -4.59 -2.87
CA ALA A 73 4.79 -4.80 -3.99
C ALA A 73 5.05 -3.78 -5.12
N PRO A 74 4.97 -4.21 -6.39
CA PRO A 74 5.10 -3.30 -7.52
C PRO A 74 3.87 -2.40 -7.66
N LEU A 75 4.04 -1.31 -8.41
CA LEU A 75 2.95 -0.40 -8.75
C LEU A 75 1.78 -1.11 -9.45
N GLY A 76 0.55 -0.79 -9.06
CA GLY A 76 -0.67 -1.33 -9.68
C GLY A 76 -1.04 -2.75 -9.23
N GLU A 77 -0.21 -3.38 -8.39
CA GLU A 77 -0.49 -4.70 -7.84
C GLU A 77 -1.78 -4.69 -7.02
N THR A 78 -2.55 -5.77 -7.13
CA THR A 78 -3.80 -5.94 -6.39
C THR A 78 -3.55 -6.65 -5.07
N ILE A 79 -3.97 -6.04 -3.97
CA ILE A 79 -3.85 -6.61 -2.63
C ILE A 79 -5.22 -6.67 -1.94
N ARG A 80 -5.28 -7.35 -0.80
CA ARG A 80 -6.49 -7.43 0.04
C ARG A 80 -6.24 -6.68 1.35
N ILE A 81 -7.13 -5.78 1.72
CA ILE A 81 -7.13 -5.11 3.03
C ILE A 81 -8.06 -5.86 3.97
N TYR A 82 -7.61 -6.13 5.19
CA TYR A 82 -8.45 -6.72 6.23
C TYR A 82 -9.47 -5.73 6.79
N VAL A 83 -10.71 -6.19 6.92
CA VAL A 83 -11.83 -5.46 7.51
C VAL A 83 -12.36 -6.25 8.69
N LYS A 84 -12.48 -5.57 9.83
CA LYS A 84 -12.97 -6.13 11.09
C LYS A 84 -14.04 -5.21 11.65
N ASN A 85 -15.22 -5.76 11.93
CA ASN A 85 -16.36 -4.99 12.45
C ASN A 85 -16.75 -3.80 11.55
N ASN A 86 -16.72 -4.00 10.22
CA ASN A 86 -17.00 -2.98 9.20
C ASN A 86 -16.02 -1.80 9.17
N SER A 87 -14.84 -1.94 9.78
CA SER A 87 -13.76 -0.97 9.74
C SER A 87 -12.48 -1.62 9.23
N ILE A 88 -11.69 -0.88 8.46
CA ILE A 88 -10.37 -1.33 8.03
C ILE A 88 -9.51 -1.56 9.28
N GLU A 89 -8.82 -2.70 9.34
CA GLU A 89 -7.92 -3.01 10.44
C GLU A 89 -6.64 -2.17 10.29
N GLN A 90 -6.48 -1.21 11.21
CA GLN A 90 -5.38 -0.27 11.21
C GLN A 90 -4.62 -0.30 12.54
N LYS A 91 -3.34 0.06 12.48
CA LYS A 91 -2.49 0.29 13.65
C LYS A 91 -1.68 1.55 13.46
N GLU A 92 -1.39 2.20 14.58
CA GLU A 92 -0.46 3.32 14.62
C GLU A 92 0.94 2.83 14.99
N ALA A 93 1.97 3.37 14.34
CA ALA A 93 3.37 3.15 14.72
C ALA A 93 4.09 4.49 14.81
N ILE A 94 5.02 4.57 15.76
CA ILE A 94 5.81 5.78 16.01
C ILE A 94 7.26 5.52 15.61
N ARG A 95 7.83 6.43 14.82
CA ARG A 95 9.26 6.48 14.53
C ARG A 95 9.91 7.61 15.31
N LEU A 96 10.90 7.25 16.11
CA LEU A 96 11.79 8.23 16.73
C LEU A 96 12.89 8.61 15.73
N LEU A 97 12.91 9.89 15.35
CA LEU A 97 13.95 10.45 14.50
C LEU A 97 15.23 10.70 15.31
N SER A 98 16.38 10.79 14.64
CA SER A 98 17.67 11.11 15.27
C SER A 98 17.67 12.48 15.98
N SER A 99 16.77 13.37 15.60
CA SER A 99 16.54 14.66 16.26
C SER A 99 15.76 14.57 17.57
N GLY A 100 15.31 13.37 17.96
CA GLY A 100 14.43 13.15 19.11
C GLY A 100 12.95 13.45 18.84
N LYS A 101 12.60 13.85 17.60
CA LYS A 101 11.20 14.05 17.19
C LYS A 101 10.53 12.70 16.92
N GLU A 102 9.28 12.58 17.32
CA GLU A 102 8.42 11.45 17.00
C GLU A 102 7.63 11.75 15.72
N GLU A 103 7.54 10.76 14.85
CA GLU A 103 6.71 10.78 13.64
C GLU A 103 5.75 9.60 13.69
N THR A 104 4.46 9.90 13.57
CA THR A 104 3.38 8.91 13.63
C THR A 104 3.00 8.44 12.22
N PHE A 105 2.84 7.13 12.05
CA PHE A 105 2.41 6.51 10.82
C PHE A 105 1.21 5.59 11.05
N ASN A 106 0.27 5.61 10.11
CA ASN A 106 -0.84 4.67 10.08
C ASN A 106 -0.49 3.50 9.15
N PHE A 107 -0.64 2.30 9.69
CA PHE A 107 -0.49 1.03 8.98
C PHE A 107 -1.85 0.37 8.81
N VAL A 108 -2.02 -0.28 7.67
CA VAL A 108 -3.19 -1.06 7.27
C VAL A 108 -2.78 -2.52 7.18
N HIS A 109 -3.59 -3.40 7.75
CA HIS A 109 -3.38 -4.83 7.67
C HIS A 109 -3.80 -5.33 6.28
N VAL A 110 -2.87 -5.98 5.57
CA VAL A 110 -3.07 -6.44 4.19
C VAL A 110 -2.66 -7.90 4.02
N ALA A 111 -3.30 -8.59 3.09
CA ALA A 111 -2.90 -9.90 2.61
C ALA A 111 -2.36 -9.79 1.18
N TYR A 112 -1.16 -10.33 0.97
CA TYR A 112 -0.49 -10.40 -0.33
C TYR A 112 0.16 -11.79 -0.51
N PHE A 113 -0.14 -12.46 -1.62
CA PHE A 113 0.22 -13.87 -1.86
C PHE A 113 -0.01 -14.80 -0.65
N ASP A 114 -1.20 -14.68 -0.06
CA ASP A 114 -1.66 -15.45 1.12
C ASP A 114 -0.76 -15.32 2.37
N LYS A 115 0.01 -14.24 2.45
CA LYS A 115 0.74 -13.81 3.65
C LYS A 115 0.19 -12.49 4.17
N ASP A 116 0.27 -12.35 5.48
CA ASP A 116 -0.20 -11.17 6.20
C ASP A 116 0.94 -10.18 6.39
N TYR A 117 0.67 -8.93 6.05
CA TYR A 117 1.61 -7.83 6.13
C TYR A 117 0.92 -6.55 6.62
N TRP A 118 1.72 -5.57 6.98
CA TRP A 118 1.29 -4.20 7.23
C TRP A 118 1.92 -3.28 6.20
N THR A 119 1.16 -2.33 5.69
CA THR A 119 1.69 -1.24 4.85
C THR A 119 1.07 0.08 5.20
N ARG A 120 1.67 1.19 4.78
CA ARG A 120 1.11 2.52 5.07
C ARG A 120 -0.07 2.81 4.16
N ASP A 121 -1.12 3.39 4.74
CA ASP A 121 -2.33 3.80 4.02
C ASP A 121 -2.06 4.74 2.84
N ILE A 122 -0.98 5.51 2.89
CA ILE A 122 -0.57 6.44 1.84
C ILE A 122 -0.14 5.75 0.53
N PHE A 123 0.19 4.47 0.56
CA PHE A 123 0.71 3.73 -0.59
C PHE A 123 -0.33 2.90 -1.32
N ILE A 124 -1.56 2.85 -0.81
CA ILE A 124 -2.59 1.94 -1.31
C ILE A 124 -3.96 2.63 -1.37
N THR A 125 -4.86 2.12 -2.19
CA THR A 125 -6.27 2.53 -2.19
C THR A 125 -7.08 1.74 -1.17
N ASN A 126 -8.30 2.15 -0.85
CA ASN A 126 -9.29 1.31 -0.17
C ASN A 126 -10.44 0.88 -1.11
N ASP A 127 -10.24 1.04 -2.42
CA ASP A 127 -11.24 0.83 -3.45
C ASP A 127 -10.56 0.30 -4.72
N ALA A 128 -11.01 -0.87 -5.16
CA ALA A 128 -10.46 -1.55 -6.33
C ALA A 128 -10.88 -0.94 -7.67
N ALA A 129 -11.89 -0.07 -7.68
CA ALA A 129 -12.26 0.68 -8.88
C ALA A 129 -11.25 1.80 -9.21
N LEU A 130 -10.36 2.14 -8.26
CA LEU A 130 -9.34 3.16 -8.44
C LEU A 130 -8.07 2.56 -9.03
N THR A 131 -7.42 3.32 -9.89
CA THR A 131 -6.14 2.95 -10.51
C THR A 131 -5.02 3.87 -10.02
N ALA A 132 -3.79 3.39 -9.96
CA ALA A 132 -2.66 4.27 -9.64
C ALA A 132 -2.45 5.34 -10.72
N GLY A 133 -2.12 6.55 -10.30
CA GLY A 133 -1.80 7.66 -11.18
C GLY A 133 -0.82 8.62 -10.57
N CYS A 134 -0.34 9.55 -11.39
CA CYS A 134 0.49 10.66 -10.96
C CYS A 134 0.05 11.96 -11.63
N ILE A 135 0.25 13.06 -10.91
CA ILE A 135 0.09 14.41 -11.45
C ILE A 135 1.29 14.73 -12.33
N THR A 136 1.05 15.04 -13.61
CA THR A 136 2.12 15.25 -14.59
C THR A 136 2.68 16.68 -14.51
N ALA A 137 1.80 17.67 -14.34
CA ALA A 137 2.13 19.08 -14.13
C ALA A 137 1.33 19.65 -12.96
N GLN A 138 1.76 20.77 -12.37
CA GLN A 138 1.02 21.41 -11.28
C GLN A 138 -0.48 21.56 -11.64
N ALA A 139 -1.34 20.93 -10.85
CA ALA A 139 -2.77 20.81 -11.12
C ALA A 139 -3.58 21.67 -10.16
N LEU A 140 -4.50 22.47 -10.69
CA LEU A 140 -5.55 23.11 -9.91
C LEU A 140 -6.59 22.07 -9.52
N THR A 141 -7.11 22.13 -8.30
CA THR A 141 -8.14 21.19 -7.84
C THR A 141 -9.53 21.80 -7.90
N TYR A 142 -10.54 20.96 -8.13
CA TYR A 142 -11.94 21.34 -8.33
C TYR A 142 -12.83 20.53 -7.39
N SER A 143 -13.92 21.14 -6.89
CA SER A 143 -14.88 20.42 -6.04
C SER A 143 -15.91 19.60 -6.84
N SER A 144 -16.09 19.93 -8.12
CA SER A 144 -16.95 19.24 -9.08
C SER A 144 -16.26 19.21 -10.45
N PRO A 145 -16.73 18.38 -11.40
CA PRO A 145 -16.15 18.33 -12.75
C PRO A 145 -16.63 19.51 -13.62
N ASP A 146 -16.43 20.74 -13.15
CA ASP A 146 -16.79 21.98 -13.85
C ASP A 146 -15.72 23.07 -13.65
N GLY A 147 -15.50 23.92 -14.65
CA GLY A 147 -14.46 24.95 -14.59
C GLY A 147 -14.69 26.06 -13.57
N SER A 148 -15.93 26.26 -13.11
CA SER A 148 -16.30 27.29 -12.12
C SER A 148 -16.04 26.87 -10.67
N SER A 149 -15.90 25.56 -10.42
CA SER A 149 -15.67 24.96 -9.10
C SER A 149 -14.20 24.89 -8.68
N ALA A 150 -13.36 25.66 -9.34
CA ALA A 150 -11.94 25.76 -9.03
C ALA A 150 -11.73 26.15 -7.56
N THR A 151 -10.85 25.42 -6.89
CA THR A 151 -10.46 25.68 -5.51
C THR A 151 -9.11 26.42 -5.47
N SER A 152 -8.74 26.97 -4.31
CA SER A 152 -7.42 27.58 -4.11
C SER A 152 -6.27 26.57 -3.95
N LYS A 153 -6.58 25.27 -3.88
CA LYS A 153 -5.57 24.23 -3.69
C LYS A 153 -4.96 23.83 -5.01
N LYS A 154 -3.65 23.55 -4.94
CA LYS A 154 -2.84 23.02 -6.03
C LYS A 154 -2.17 21.73 -5.60
N ILE A 155 -1.95 20.86 -6.57
CA ILE A 155 -1.19 19.63 -6.38
C ILE A 155 0.04 19.71 -7.28
N GLU A 156 1.20 19.41 -6.71
CA GLU A 156 2.47 19.48 -7.43
C GLU A 156 2.65 18.28 -8.37
N ALA A 157 3.44 18.50 -9.42
CA ALA A 157 3.88 17.44 -10.32
C ALA A 157 4.60 16.31 -9.56
N GLY A 158 4.41 15.08 -9.99
CA GLY A 158 4.93 13.87 -9.35
C GLY A 158 4.11 13.39 -8.15
N THR A 159 3.09 14.14 -7.71
CA THR A 159 2.21 13.67 -6.62
C THR A 159 1.46 12.42 -7.06
N LEU A 160 1.51 11.37 -6.23
CA LEU A 160 0.79 10.12 -6.47
C LEU A 160 -0.67 10.23 -6.05
N VAL A 161 -1.51 9.65 -6.86
CA VAL A 161 -2.96 9.75 -6.73
C VAL A 161 -3.60 8.42 -7.08
N ALA A 162 -4.77 8.16 -6.52
CA ALA A 162 -5.67 7.11 -6.98
C ALA A 162 -6.71 7.72 -7.90
N VAL A 163 -6.83 7.23 -9.13
CA VAL A 163 -7.64 7.80 -10.20
C VAL A 163 -8.90 6.96 -10.38
N ASN A 164 -10.05 7.63 -10.36
CA ASN A 164 -11.32 7.00 -10.72
C ASN A 164 -11.56 7.21 -12.22
N GLU A 165 -11.01 6.32 -13.05
CA GLU A 165 -11.11 6.42 -14.52
C GLU A 165 -12.57 6.49 -15.03
N SER A 166 -13.50 5.86 -14.30
CA SER A 166 -14.94 5.88 -14.64
C SER A 166 -15.62 7.22 -14.40
N SER A 167 -14.99 8.13 -13.68
CA SER A 167 -15.54 9.47 -13.38
C SER A 167 -15.27 10.51 -14.46
N LYS A 168 -14.53 10.15 -15.52
CA LYS A 168 -14.16 11.07 -16.60
C LYS A 168 -15.39 11.75 -17.18
N THR A 169 -15.44 13.07 -17.06
CA THR A 169 -16.59 13.89 -17.47
C THR A 169 -16.09 15.14 -18.15
N ARG A 170 -16.72 15.50 -19.28
CA ARG A 170 -16.37 16.70 -20.05
C ARG A 170 -17.33 17.84 -19.73
N ASP A 171 -16.77 18.97 -19.32
CA ASP A 171 -17.45 20.26 -19.33
C ASP A 171 -17.52 20.74 -20.78
N THR A 172 -18.73 20.70 -21.34
CA THR A 172 -18.97 20.98 -22.76
C THR A 172 -18.77 22.46 -23.12
N ASP A 173 -18.93 23.36 -22.16
CA ASP A 173 -18.86 24.80 -22.41
C ASP A 173 -17.40 25.26 -22.52
N LEU A 174 -16.50 24.60 -21.78
CA LEU A 174 -15.08 24.90 -21.75
C LEU A 174 -14.22 23.91 -22.55
N ASP A 175 -14.81 22.83 -23.05
CA ASP A 175 -14.12 21.70 -23.68
C ASP A 175 -12.98 21.13 -22.80
N ILE A 176 -13.23 21.03 -21.50
CA ILE A 176 -12.29 20.49 -20.51
C ILE A 176 -12.84 19.17 -19.98
N GLU A 177 -12.01 18.14 -19.99
CA GLU A 177 -12.32 16.87 -19.33
C GLU A 177 -11.72 16.84 -17.93
N PHE A 178 -12.53 16.42 -16.97
CA PHE A 178 -12.17 16.28 -15.57
C PHE A 178 -12.18 14.81 -15.17
N VAL A 179 -11.38 14.46 -14.17
CA VAL A 179 -11.34 13.13 -13.56
C VAL A 179 -11.28 13.29 -12.03
N GLU A 180 -12.02 12.45 -11.31
CA GLU A 180 -11.93 12.34 -9.86
C GLU A 180 -10.65 11.61 -9.49
N ILE A 181 -9.91 12.19 -8.55
CA ILE A 181 -8.73 11.60 -7.95
C ILE A 181 -8.84 11.61 -6.44
N THR A 182 -8.13 10.69 -5.80
CA THR A 182 -7.86 10.69 -4.37
C THR A 182 -6.37 10.90 -4.17
N TYR A 183 -6.00 11.89 -3.37
CA TYR A 183 -4.60 12.17 -3.05
C TYR A 183 -4.39 12.27 -1.54
N TYR A 184 -3.23 11.85 -1.05
CA TYR A 184 -2.94 11.91 0.37
C TYR A 184 -2.67 13.34 0.82
N SER A 185 -3.45 13.83 1.79
CA SER A 185 -3.31 15.16 2.36
C SER A 185 -3.36 15.14 3.90
N GLY A 186 -2.82 14.07 4.50
CA GLY A 186 -2.83 13.86 5.96
C GLY A 186 -4.07 13.14 6.50
N ALA A 187 -5.01 12.75 5.64
CA ALA A 187 -6.15 11.90 5.99
C ALA A 187 -5.93 10.47 5.49
N ALA A 188 -6.36 9.47 6.25
CA ALA A 188 -6.25 8.07 5.85
C ALA A 188 -6.94 7.82 4.50
N PHE A 189 -6.24 7.16 3.58
CA PHE A 189 -6.65 6.97 2.19
C PHE A 189 -6.90 8.25 1.37
N GLY A 190 -6.52 9.43 1.88
CA GLY A 190 -6.55 10.68 1.15
C GLY A 190 -7.93 11.35 1.02
N LYS A 191 -8.00 12.35 0.14
CA LYS A 191 -9.21 13.15 -0.12
C LYS A 191 -9.60 13.08 -1.60
N ARG A 192 -10.89 12.87 -1.87
CA ARG A 192 -11.49 12.93 -3.21
C ARG A 192 -11.69 14.37 -3.68
N ILE A 193 -11.28 14.65 -4.91
CA ILE A 193 -11.38 15.93 -5.61
C ILE A 193 -11.38 15.69 -7.13
N TYR A 194 -11.59 16.74 -7.92
CA TYR A 194 -11.46 16.69 -9.37
C TYR A 194 -10.22 17.48 -9.85
N VAL A 195 -9.62 17.01 -10.93
CA VAL A 195 -8.57 17.71 -11.69
C VAL A 195 -8.83 17.55 -13.18
N LYS A 196 -8.16 18.33 -14.03
CA LYS A 196 -8.23 18.14 -15.48
C LYS A 196 -7.58 16.80 -15.84
N SER A 197 -8.24 15.98 -16.66
CA SER A 197 -7.81 14.62 -16.97
C SER A 197 -6.46 14.57 -17.67
N ASN A 198 -6.15 15.57 -18.49
CA ASN A 198 -4.88 15.68 -19.21
C ASN A 198 -3.67 16.01 -18.30
N LEU A 199 -3.90 16.32 -17.02
CA LEU A 199 -2.84 16.56 -16.02
C LEU A 199 -2.56 15.34 -15.13
N VAL A 200 -3.19 14.20 -15.45
CA VAL A 200 -3.05 12.94 -14.72
C VAL A 200 -2.60 11.87 -15.69
N SER A 201 -1.51 11.17 -15.35
CA SER A 201 -1.10 9.97 -16.08
C SER A 201 -1.37 8.73 -15.23
N THR A 202 -2.04 7.75 -15.83
CA THR A 202 -2.20 6.38 -15.29
C THR A 202 -1.27 5.38 -15.99
N ASN A 203 -0.37 5.87 -16.86
CA ASN A 203 0.68 5.05 -17.44
C ASN A 203 1.73 4.71 -16.37
N SER A 204 2.00 3.42 -16.15
CA SER A 204 2.95 2.96 -15.14
C SER A 204 4.36 3.47 -15.35
N ALA A 205 4.84 3.57 -16.59
CA ALA A 205 6.16 4.11 -16.92
C ALA A 205 6.26 5.59 -16.55
N ASP A 206 5.22 6.38 -16.82
CA ASP A 206 5.17 7.80 -16.42
C ASP A 206 5.21 7.95 -14.90
N ILE A 207 4.44 7.12 -14.17
CA ILE A 207 4.39 7.14 -12.71
C ILE A 207 5.77 6.82 -12.12
N VAL A 208 6.39 5.73 -12.57
CA VAL A 208 7.74 5.31 -12.11
C VAL A 208 8.78 6.36 -12.45
N ALA A 209 8.73 6.94 -13.66
CA ALA A 209 9.66 7.98 -14.08
C ALA A 209 9.51 9.23 -13.19
N LEU A 210 8.29 9.73 -12.99
CA LEU A 210 8.06 10.93 -12.18
C LEU A 210 8.42 10.72 -10.70
N GLN A 211 8.18 9.52 -10.13
CA GLN A 211 8.67 9.16 -8.80
C GLN A 211 10.20 9.19 -8.73
N THR A 212 10.86 8.63 -9.74
CA THR A 212 12.34 8.62 -9.82
C THR A 212 12.90 10.04 -9.91
N ILE A 213 12.31 10.88 -10.75
CA ILE A 213 12.69 12.30 -10.90
C ILE A 213 12.48 13.05 -9.58
N ALA A 214 11.35 12.85 -8.90
CA ALA A 214 11.08 13.48 -7.61
C ALA A 214 12.14 13.07 -6.55
N LYS A 215 12.48 11.78 -6.50
CA LYS A 215 13.53 11.26 -5.62
C LYS A 215 14.90 11.85 -5.95
N MET A 216 15.22 12.06 -7.23
CA MET A 216 16.46 12.72 -7.63
C MET A 216 16.50 14.17 -7.20
N LYS A 217 15.42 14.92 -7.41
CA LYS A 217 15.30 16.34 -7.02
C LYS A 217 15.36 16.54 -5.50
N SER A 218 14.80 15.63 -4.71
CA SER A 218 14.81 15.73 -3.24
C SER A 218 16.16 15.34 -2.61
N ASN A 219 17.10 14.78 -3.37
CA ASN A 219 18.37 14.28 -2.86
C ASN A 219 19.55 14.92 -3.60
N GLU A 220 19.84 16.18 -3.27
CA GLU A 220 20.88 17.01 -3.92
C GLU A 220 22.30 16.39 -3.88
N ASN A 221 22.57 15.51 -2.91
CA ASN A 221 23.86 14.84 -2.71
C ASN A 221 23.86 13.37 -3.16
N LEU A 222 23.04 13.01 -4.13
CA LEU A 222 23.06 11.67 -4.71
C LEU A 222 24.46 11.31 -5.19
N ASN A 223 24.92 10.11 -4.81
CA ASN A 223 26.16 9.55 -5.31
C ASN A 223 26.15 9.57 -6.86
N PRO A 224 27.21 10.04 -7.54
CA PRO A 224 27.23 10.17 -9.01
C PRO A 224 26.94 8.88 -9.77
N ASP A 225 27.37 7.73 -9.26
CA ASP A 225 27.11 6.43 -9.89
C ASP A 225 25.63 6.06 -9.77
N VAL A 226 25.03 6.34 -8.61
CA VAL A 226 23.58 6.16 -8.40
C VAL A 226 22.80 7.10 -9.31
N LYS A 227 23.22 8.37 -9.43
CA LYS A 227 22.59 9.34 -10.34
C LYS A 227 22.63 8.84 -11.79
N THR A 228 23.76 8.32 -12.23
CA THR A 228 23.93 7.77 -13.58
C THR A 228 23.00 6.57 -13.81
N GLN A 229 22.95 5.62 -12.87
CA GLN A 229 22.06 4.46 -12.97
C GLN A 229 20.58 4.84 -13.01
N LEU A 230 20.17 5.86 -12.24
CA LEU A 230 18.80 6.37 -12.28
C LEU A 230 18.49 7.04 -13.63
N MET A 231 19.42 7.80 -14.20
CA MET A 231 19.26 8.38 -15.54
C MET A 231 19.17 7.33 -16.64
N ASP A 232 20.01 6.29 -16.59
CA ASP A 232 19.96 5.18 -17.55
C ASP A 232 18.62 4.44 -17.45
N SER A 233 18.14 4.23 -16.22
CA SER A 233 16.82 3.63 -15.97
C SER A 233 15.70 4.50 -16.57
N LEU A 234 15.71 5.81 -16.32
CA LEU A 234 14.73 6.76 -16.87
C LEU A 234 14.70 6.74 -18.40
N ASN A 235 15.88 6.76 -19.05
CA ASN A 235 16.00 6.74 -20.51
C ASN A 235 15.54 5.43 -21.15
N SER A 236 15.42 4.35 -20.37
CA SER A 236 14.94 3.05 -20.84
C SER A 236 13.41 2.89 -20.74
N LEU A 237 12.73 3.77 -19.99
CA LEU A 237 11.29 3.67 -19.78
C LEU A 237 10.50 4.17 -21.01
N PRO A 238 9.45 3.45 -21.43
CA PRO A 238 8.58 3.87 -22.54
C PRO A 238 7.57 4.93 -22.06
N VAL A 239 8.07 6.09 -21.67
CA VAL A 239 7.27 7.20 -21.13
C VAL A 239 6.54 7.98 -22.22
N SER A 240 5.52 8.74 -21.83
CA SER A 240 4.84 9.70 -22.70
C SER A 240 5.79 10.83 -23.13
N SER A 241 5.47 11.50 -24.24
CA SER A 241 6.29 12.61 -24.75
C SER A 241 6.47 13.72 -23.72
N TYR A 242 5.43 14.01 -22.94
CA TYR A 242 5.49 15.00 -21.87
C TYR A 242 6.55 14.65 -20.81
N VAL A 243 6.60 13.39 -20.37
CA VAL A 243 7.58 12.95 -19.37
C VAL A 243 8.97 12.84 -19.99
N ALA A 244 9.07 12.44 -21.26
CA ALA A 244 10.35 12.44 -22.00
C ALA A 244 10.97 13.84 -22.07
N ASP A 245 10.16 14.88 -22.31
CA ASP A 245 10.63 16.27 -22.31
C ASP A 245 11.20 16.65 -20.93
N ILE A 246 10.52 16.29 -19.83
CA ILE A 246 11.02 16.53 -18.46
C ILE A 246 12.36 15.81 -18.23
N ILE A 247 12.51 14.56 -18.69
CA ILE A 247 13.75 13.80 -18.53
C ILE A 247 14.90 14.48 -19.28
N SER A 248 14.63 15.07 -20.45
CA SER A 248 15.65 15.75 -21.26
C SER A 248 16.19 17.03 -20.63
N ASP A 249 15.45 17.63 -19.70
CA ASP A 249 15.80 18.86 -18.98
C ASP A 249 16.62 18.62 -17.67
N LEU A 250 16.89 17.36 -17.29
CA LEU A 250 17.60 16.97 -16.05
C LEU A 250 19.13 16.97 -16.16
#